data_AF-D3AS54-F1
#
_entry.id   AF-D3AS54-F1
#
_cell.length_a   1.000
_cell.length_b   1.000
_cell.length_c   1.000
_cell.angle_alpha   90.00
_cell.angle_beta   90.00
_cell.angle_gamma   90.00
#
_symmetry.space_group_name_H-M   'P 1'
#
loop_
_entity.id
_entity.type
_entity.pdbx_description
1 polymer ?
#
loop_
_entity_poly.entity_id
_entity_poly.type
_entity_poly.pdbx_seq_one_letter_code
_entity_poly.pdbx_strand_id
1 'polypeptide(L)'
;MNPQKLEKILQLQTYGMYYLTCYLWAKFFEDNNMAWVYCPESGRDGMVDGAADFYLPDQDAYMLADLGRPGRKYINIQKLANDSGKTIILGGAQGKFSIIEEGKRFSGPDAWLCECAACRRYYFMNSSGGFACRVCGEHDGDHHLQNVMYGDDGLFGLQE
;
A
#
# COMPACT_ATOMS: atom_id res chain seq x y z
N MET A 1 -27.07 22.28 18.33
CA MET A 1 -26.44 21.26 17.45
C MET A 1 -26.16 20.03 18.32
N ASN A 2 -26.56 18.82 17.91
CA ASN A 2 -26.36 17.61 18.73
C ASN A 2 -24.95 17.02 18.43
N PRO A 3 -24.00 17.03 19.39
CA PRO A 3 -22.63 16.56 19.16
C PRO A 3 -22.55 15.12 18.65
N GLN A 4 -23.41 14.22 19.14
CA GLN A 4 -23.43 12.81 18.71
C GLN A 4 -23.84 12.66 17.24
N LYS A 5 -24.75 13.53 16.76
CA LYS A 5 -25.13 13.53 15.34
C LYS A 5 -23.97 14.02 14.47
N LEU A 6 -23.20 15.00 14.93
CA LEU A 6 -22.03 15.51 14.22
C LEU A 6 -20.92 14.46 14.15
N GLU A 7 -20.61 13.78 15.25
CA GLU A 7 -19.66 12.66 15.29
C GLU A 7 -20.03 11.55 14.30
N LYS A 8 -21.31 11.18 14.23
CA LYS A 8 -21.79 10.16 13.28
C LYS A 8 -21.61 10.59 11.82
N ILE A 9 -21.84 11.87 11.51
CA ILE A 9 -21.63 12.40 10.15
C ILE A 9 -20.14 12.34 9.79
N LEU A 10 -19.26 12.79 10.70
CA LEU A 10 -17.81 12.74 10.49
C LEU A 10 -17.32 11.30 10.27
N GLN A 11 -17.82 10.35 11.07
CA GLN A 11 -17.50 8.92 10.90
C GLN A 11 -17.92 8.38 9.52
N LEU A 12 -19.12 8.71 9.05
CA LEU A 12 -19.59 8.31 7.73
C LEU A 12 -18.76 8.94 6.60
N GLN A 13 -18.32 10.19 6.77
CA GLN A 13 -17.40 10.83 5.84
C GLN A 13 -16.05 10.10 5.79
N THR A 14 -15.47 9.74 6.94
CA THR A 14 -14.24 8.94 7.02
C THR A 14 -14.41 7.60 6.29
N TYR A 15 -15.54 6.92 6.48
CA TYR A 15 -15.83 5.67 5.78
C TYR A 15 -15.90 5.86 4.26
N GLY A 16 -16.58 6.90 3.79
CA GLY A 16 -16.63 7.25 2.38
C GLY A 16 -15.23 7.48 1.79
N MET A 17 -14.39 8.24 2.50
CA MET A 17 -13.01 8.50 2.05
C MET A 17 -12.14 7.25 2.05
N TYR A 18 -12.31 6.36 3.03
CA TYR A 18 -11.63 5.05 3.05
C TYR A 18 -11.98 4.20 1.83
N TYR A 19 -13.27 4.03 1.52
CA TYR A 19 -13.69 3.21 0.38
C TYR A 19 -13.28 3.84 -0.96
N LEU A 20 -13.33 5.17 -1.07
CA LEU A 20 -12.78 5.88 -2.23
C LEU A 20 -11.28 5.62 -2.40
N THR A 21 -10.52 5.64 -1.30
CA THR A 21 -9.08 5.35 -1.35
C THR A 21 -8.80 3.91 -1.76
N CYS A 22 -9.55 2.95 -1.24
CA CYS A 22 -9.45 1.56 -1.69
C CYS A 22 -9.75 1.44 -3.18
N TYR A 23 -10.80 2.08 -3.67
CA TYR A 23 -11.14 2.10 -5.09
C TYR A 23 -10.00 2.68 -5.95
N LEU A 24 -9.40 3.80 -5.54
CA LEU A 24 -8.31 4.43 -6.30
C LEU A 24 -7.06 3.53 -6.36
N TRP A 25 -6.69 2.89 -5.26
CA TRP A 25 -5.58 1.93 -5.25
C TRP A 25 -5.86 0.68 -6.08
N ALA A 26 -7.06 0.10 -5.96
CA ALA A 26 -7.46 -1.05 -6.78
C ALA A 26 -7.43 -0.70 -8.28
N LYS A 27 -7.97 0.47 -8.65
CA LYS A 27 -7.91 0.97 -10.03
C LYS A 27 -6.47 1.16 -10.50
N PHE A 28 -5.59 1.72 -9.66
CA PHE A 28 -4.19 1.88 -10.00
C PHE A 28 -3.51 0.53 -10.25
N PHE A 29 -3.78 -0.49 -9.43
CA PHE A 29 -3.24 -1.83 -9.66
C PHE A 29 -3.72 -2.44 -10.97
N GLU A 30 -5.02 -2.34 -11.28
CA GLU A 30 -5.58 -2.78 -12.55
C GLU A 30 -4.95 -2.06 -13.75
N ASP A 31 -4.90 -0.72 -13.72
CA ASP A 31 -4.37 0.11 -14.81
C ASP A 31 -2.88 -0.16 -15.08
N ASN A 32 -2.13 -0.62 -14.06
CA ASN A 32 -0.71 -0.94 -14.15
C ASN A 32 -0.42 -2.45 -14.18
N ASN A 33 -1.44 -3.30 -14.38
CA ASN A 33 -1.30 -4.75 -14.46
C ASN A 33 -0.51 -5.33 -13.27
N MET A 34 -0.80 -4.87 -12.05
CA MET A 34 -0.27 -5.44 -10.82
C MET A 34 -1.26 -6.47 -10.29
N ALA A 35 -0.82 -7.68 -9.96
CA ALA A 35 -1.69 -8.66 -9.32
C ALA A 35 -2.07 -8.19 -7.91
N TRP A 36 -3.35 -8.30 -7.56
CA TRP A 36 -3.85 -7.92 -6.24
C TRP A 36 -5.06 -8.76 -5.82
N VAL A 37 -5.31 -8.82 -4.50
CA VAL A 37 -6.48 -9.46 -3.89
C VAL A 37 -7.08 -8.52 -2.85
N TYR A 38 -8.40 -8.34 -2.86
CA TYR A 38 -9.10 -7.62 -1.79
C TYR A 38 -9.19 -8.50 -0.54
N CYS A 39 -8.40 -8.19 0.49
CA CYS A 39 -8.30 -9.04 1.69
C CYS A 39 -9.62 -9.21 2.46
N PRO A 40 -10.43 -8.16 2.71
CA PRO A 40 -11.63 -8.27 3.55
C PRO A 40 -12.65 -9.33 3.11
N GLU A 41 -12.69 -9.67 1.82
CA GLU A 41 -13.63 -10.65 1.26
C GLU A 41 -12.94 -11.89 0.67
N SER A 42 -11.62 -12.02 0.87
CA SER A 42 -10.82 -13.08 0.24
C SER A 42 -10.96 -14.45 0.90
N GLY A 43 -11.55 -14.53 2.10
CA GLY A 43 -11.57 -15.75 2.92
C GLY A 43 -10.18 -16.21 3.39
N ARG A 44 -9.15 -15.36 3.26
CA ARG A 44 -7.79 -15.66 3.71
C ARG A 44 -7.71 -15.53 5.23
N ASP A 45 -7.13 -16.54 5.85
CA ASP A 45 -6.92 -16.60 7.29
C ASP A 45 -5.46 -16.29 7.63
N GLY A 46 -5.24 -15.10 8.19
CA GLY A 46 -3.92 -14.63 8.60
C GLY A 46 -4.02 -13.32 9.37
N MET A 47 -3.10 -13.10 10.33
CA MET A 47 -3.10 -11.88 11.13
C MET A 47 -2.93 -10.62 10.25
N VAL A 48 -2.11 -10.72 9.20
CA VAL A 48 -1.89 -9.62 8.25
C VAL A 48 -3.06 -9.48 7.28
N ASP A 49 -3.61 -10.58 6.77
CA ASP A 49 -4.80 -10.58 5.91
C ASP A 49 -6.01 -9.92 6.58
N GLY A 50 -6.22 -10.21 7.88
CA GLY A 50 -7.28 -9.58 8.66
C GLY A 50 -7.07 -8.08 8.89
N ALA A 51 -5.84 -7.57 8.77
CA ALA A 51 -5.49 -6.17 8.94
C ALA A 51 -5.49 -5.39 7.62
N ALA A 52 -4.99 -6.02 6.56
CA ALA A 52 -4.75 -5.43 5.25
C ALA A 52 -6.05 -5.17 4.47
N ASP A 53 -5.94 -4.26 3.52
CA ASP A 53 -6.99 -3.98 2.54
C ASP A 53 -6.69 -4.72 1.23
N PHE A 54 -5.41 -4.84 0.87
CA PHE A 54 -4.96 -5.60 -0.31
C PHE A 54 -3.77 -6.52 0.00
N TYR A 55 -3.68 -7.61 -0.75
CA TYR A 55 -2.49 -8.46 -0.86
C TYR A 55 -1.95 -8.41 -2.29
N LEU A 56 -0.65 -8.23 -2.45
CA LEU A 56 0.08 -8.13 -3.72
C LEU A 56 0.94 -9.40 -3.89
N PRO A 57 0.40 -10.48 -4.50
CA PRO A 57 1.03 -11.80 -4.52
C PRO A 57 2.39 -11.84 -5.19
N ASP A 58 2.59 -11.07 -6.27
CA ASP A 58 3.84 -11.10 -7.05
C ASP A 58 5.07 -10.63 -6.26
N GLN A 59 4.87 -9.89 -5.17
CA GLN A 59 5.93 -9.34 -4.32
C GLN A 59 5.74 -9.72 -2.84
N ASP A 60 4.78 -10.61 -2.56
CA ASP A 60 4.40 -11.07 -1.22
C ASP A 60 4.23 -9.93 -0.19
N ALA A 61 3.62 -8.83 -0.63
CA ALA A 61 3.42 -7.62 0.18
C ALA A 61 1.94 -7.38 0.47
N TYR A 62 1.67 -6.65 1.54
CA TYR A 62 0.32 -6.24 1.94
C TYR A 62 0.19 -4.74 1.89
N MET A 63 -1.03 -4.26 1.64
CA MET A 63 -1.31 -2.84 1.61
C MET A 63 -2.50 -2.46 2.47
N LEU A 64 -2.36 -1.36 3.20
CA LEU A 64 -3.42 -0.73 3.98
C LEU A 64 -3.70 0.66 3.41
N ALA A 65 -4.98 0.97 3.21
CA ALA A 65 -5.43 2.33 2.96
C ALA A 65 -5.38 3.12 4.28
N ASP A 66 -4.61 4.22 4.31
CA ASP A 66 -4.31 5.02 5.50
C ASP A 66 -5.45 6.00 5.87
N LEU A 67 -6.67 5.47 5.98
CA LEU A 67 -7.87 6.21 6.40
C LEU A 67 -8.75 5.44 7.39
N GLY A 68 -8.30 4.26 7.81
CA GLY A 68 -8.98 3.44 8.81
C GLY A 68 -10.21 2.71 8.26
N ARG A 69 -10.09 1.39 8.07
CA ARG A 69 -11.22 0.54 7.66
C ARG A 69 -12.35 0.58 8.71
N PRO A 70 -13.63 0.72 8.30
CA PRO A 70 -14.77 0.61 9.21
C PRO A 70 -14.72 -0.68 10.04
N GLY A 71 -14.89 -0.57 11.35
CA GLY A 71 -14.87 -1.71 12.27
C GLY A 71 -13.48 -2.33 12.52
N ARG A 72 -12.41 -1.85 11.86
CA ARG A 72 -11.03 -2.30 12.16
C ARG A 72 -10.56 -1.66 13.47
N LYS A 73 -10.15 -2.48 14.42
CA LYS A 73 -9.52 -2.01 15.66
C LYS A 73 -8.16 -1.40 15.36
N TYR A 74 -7.63 -0.64 16.32
CA TYR A 74 -6.25 -0.17 16.25
C TYR A 74 -5.29 -1.34 16.01
N ILE A 75 -4.36 -1.14 15.07
CA ILE A 75 -3.31 -2.10 14.72
C ILE A 75 -1.99 -1.35 14.78
N ASN A 76 -1.03 -1.89 15.53
CA ASN A 76 0.35 -1.42 15.47
C ASN A 76 1.00 -2.02 14.21
N ILE A 77 1.07 -1.24 13.14
CA ILE A 77 1.48 -1.73 11.82
C ILE A 77 2.98 -2.06 11.79
N GLN A 78 3.82 -1.31 12.51
CA GLN A 78 5.25 -1.62 12.63
C GLN A 78 5.48 -2.97 13.30
N LYS A 79 4.77 -3.22 14.41
CA LYS A 79 4.78 -4.52 15.06
C LYS A 79 4.25 -5.62 14.15
N LEU A 80 3.15 -5.36 13.42
CA LEU A 80 2.57 -6.32 12.49
C LEU A 80 3.58 -6.71 11.39
N ALA A 81 4.25 -5.74 10.78
CA ALA A 81 5.29 -5.98 9.77
C ALA A 81 6.47 -6.78 10.36
N ASN A 82 6.95 -6.39 11.54
CA ASN A 82 8.05 -7.08 12.22
C ASN A 82 7.72 -8.52 12.59
N ASP A 83 6.56 -8.75 13.21
CA ASP A 83 6.15 -10.08 13.69
C ASP A 83 5.80 -11.03 12.54
N SER A 84 5.31 -10.50 11.41
CA SER A 84 4.97 -11.29 10.23
C SER A 84 6.12 -11.47 9.24
N GLY A 85 7.16 -10.63 9.32
CA GLY A 85 8.22 -10.54 8.32
C GLY A 85 7.74 -10.04 6.96
N LYS A 86 6.52 -9.51 6.87
CA LYS A 86 5.92 -9.05 5.60
C LYS A 86 6.18 -7.57 5.38
N THR A 87 6.37 -7.21 4.11
CA THR A 87 6.34 -5.82 3.66
C THR A 87 4.91 -5.30 3.72
N ILE A 88 4.73 -4.14 4.35
CA ILE A 88 3.44 -3.47 4.46
C ILE A 88 3.52 -2.08 3.83
N ILE A 89 2.69 -1.83 2.82
CA ILE A 89 2.54 -0.52 2.18
C ILE A 89 1.37 0.22 2.85
N LEU A 90 1.59 1.47 3.24
CA LEU A 90 0.54 2.38 3.68
C LEU A 90 0.26 3.37 2.56
N GLY A 91 -0.93 3.31 1.95
CA GLY A 91 -1.31 4.21 0.86
C GLY A 91 -2.38 5.20 1.27
N GLY A 92 -2.15 6.47 0.93
CA GLY A 92 -3.10 7.55 1.14
C GLY A 92 -4.03 7.77 -0.04
N ALA A 93 -5.01 8.67 0.15
CA ALA A 93 -6.04 9.01 -0.83
C ALA A 93 -5.53 9.71 -2.11
N GLN A 94 -4.30 10.22 -2.09
CA GLN A 94 -3.67 10.93 -3.22
C GLN A 94 -2.67 10.06 -3.98
N GLY A 95 -2.53 8.78 -3.60
CA GLY A 95 -1.51 7.89 -4.17
C GLY A 95 -0.16 7.96 -3.47
N LYS A 96 0.03 8.88 -2.51
CA LYS A 96 1.20 8.89 -1.62
C LYS A 96 1.27 7.60 -0.82
N PHE A 97 2.47 7.11 -0.55
CA PHE A 97 2.67 5.89 0.19
C PHE A 97 3.93 5.89 1.07
N SER A 98 3.94 4.97 2.03
CA SER A 98 5.13 4.61 2.80
C SER A 98 5.24 3.09 2.89
N ILE A 99 6.45 2.58 3.02
CA ILE A 99 6.73 1.15 3.09
C ILE A 99 7.23 0.83 4.49
N ILE A 100 6.71 -0.23 5.09
CA ILE A 100 7.15 -0.77 6.36
C ILE A 100 7.74 -2.15 6.12
N GLU A 101 9.01 -2.32 6.44
CA GLU A 101 9.75 -3.56 6.26
C GLU A 101 10.71 -3.71 7.45
N GLU A 102 10.79 -4.91 8.03
CA GLU A 102 11.61 -5.20 9.22
C GLU A 102 11.37 -4.21 10.39
N GLY A 103 10.11 -3.79 10.57
CA GLY A 103 9.71 -2.83 11.61
C GLY A 103 10.13 -1.38 11.35
N LYS A 104 10.84 -1.08 10.26
CA LYS A 104 11.25 0.27 9.87
C LYS A 104 10.27 0.86 8.86
N ARG A 105 10.02 2.17 8.96
CA ARG A 105 9.18 2.90 8.01
C ARG A 105 10.07 3.72 7.07
N PHE A 106 9.80 3.59 5.78
CA PHE A 106 10.40 4.35 4.68
C PHE A 106 9.31 5.21 4.03
N SER A 107 9.62 6.47 3.73
CA SER A 107 8.64 7.44 3.21
C SER A 107 9.31 8.48 2.32
N GLY A 108 8.52 9.16 1.49
CA GLY A 108 9.04 10.17 0.56
C GLY A 108 10.10 9.57 -0.36
N PRO A 109 11.32 10.13 -0.39
CA PRO A 109 12.39 9.66 -1.29
C PRO A 109 12.95 8.29 -0.92
N ASP A 110 12.53 7.67 0.19
CA ASP A 110 12.98 6.34 0.60
C ASP A 110 11.99 5.21 0.30
N ALA A 111 10.78 5.54 -0.17
CA ALA A 111 9.75 4.57 -0.55
C ALA A 111 9.45 4.70 -2.04
N TRP A 112 9.66 3.65 -2.81
CA TRP A 112 9.60 3.70 -4.27
C TRP A 112 8.57 2.72 -4.81
N LEU A 113 7.96 3.10 -5.92
CA LEU A 113 7.25 2.23 -6.84
C LEU A 113 7.97 2.35 -8.18
N CYS A 114 8.49 1.24 -8.68
CA CYS A 114 9.29 1.21 -9.90
C CYS A 114 8.82 0.10 -10.84
N GLU A 115 9.02 0.30 -12.13
CA GLU A 115 8.81 -0.70 -13.17
C GLU A 115 10.13 -1.44 -13.43
N CYS A 116 10.10 -2.77 -13.45
CA CYS A 116 11.25 -3.56 -13.87
C CYS A 116 11.42 -3.53 -15.39
N ALA A 117 12.62 -3.17 -15.87
CA ALA A 117 12.94 -3.17 -17.31
C ALA A 117 12.78 -4.55 -17.97
N ALA A 118 13.05 -5.63 -17.23
CA ALA A 118 13.02 -7.00 -17.75
C ALA A 118 11.61 -7.58 -17.84
N CYS A 119 10.83 -7.52 -16.76
CA CYS A 119 9.48 -8.11 -16.73
C CYS A 119 8.33 -7.12 -16.95
N ARG A 120 8.63 -5.81 -17.02
CA ARG A 120 7.65 -4.72 -17.21
C ARG A 120 6.57 -4.67 -16.12
N ARG A 121 6.84 -5.23 -14.94
CA ARG A 121 5.93 -5.20 -13.78
C ARG A 121 6.35 -4.11 -12.81
N TYR A 122 5.35 -3.43 -12.26
CA TYR A 122 5.53 -2.51 -11.14
C TYR A 122 5.64 -3.26 -9.83
N TYR A 123 6.51 -2.78 -8.93
CA TYR A 123 6.64 -3.31 -7.57
C TYR A 123 7.12 -2.24 -6.59
N PHE A 124 6.78 -2.43 -5.32
CA PHE A 124 7.19 -1.53 -4.25
C PHE A 124 8.56 -1.94 -3.71
N MET A 125 9.40 -0.96 -3.40
CA MET A 125 10.68 -1.18 -2.74
C MET A 125 11.13 0.05 -1.95
N ASN A 126 12.10 -0.11 -1.07
CA ASN A 126 12.70 1.00 -0.33
C ASN A 126 14.16 1.21 -0.72
N SER A 127 14.70 2.38 -0.36
CA SER A 127 16.07 2.80 -0.66
C SER A 127 17.17 1.97 0.02
N SER A 128 16.83 1.13 1.01
CA SER A 128 17.78 0.28 1.73
C SER A 128 17.83 -1.17 1.22
N GLY A 129 16.97 -1.53 0.26
CA GLY A 129 16.90 -2.88 -0.30
C GLY A 129 18.01 -3.19 -1.31
N GLY A 130 18.16 -4.46 -1.65
CA GLY A 130 19.13 -4.91 -2.65
C GLY A 130 18.76 -4.59 -4.10
N PHE A 131 17.85 -3.64 -4.37
CA PHE A 131 17.32 -3.27 -5.69
C PHE A 131 16.65 -4.35 -6.54
N ALA A 132 16.79 -5.64 -6.24
CA ALA A 132 16.25 -6.74 -7.04
C ALA A 132 14.74 -6.62 -7.27
N CYS A 133 14.31 -6.95 -8.49
CA CYS A 133 12.90 -6.99 -8.84
C CYS A 133 12.18 -8.04 -8.00
N ARG A 134 11.20 -7.59 -7.21
CA ARG A 134 10.42 -8.49 -6.33
C ARG A 134 9.53 -9.47 -7.10
N VAL A 135 9.31 -9.24 -8.40
CA VAL A 135 8.44 -10.05 -9.25
C VAL A 135 9.21 -11.12 -10.04
N CYS A 136 10.28 -10.74 -10.74
CA CYS A 136 11.05 -11.67 -11.58
C CYS A 136 12.46 -11.99 -11.07
N GLY A 137 12.92 -11.34 -10.00
CA GLY A 137 14.24 -11.57 -9.41
C GLY A 137 15.41 -10.94 -10.17
N GLU A 138 15.15 -10.21 -11.26
CA GLU A 138 16.20 -9.49 -12.00
C GLU A 138 16.95 -8.51 -11.09
N HIS A 139 18.26 -8.42 -11.27
CA HIS A 139 19.11 -7.57 -10.44
C HIS A 139 20.33 -7.07 -11.22
N ASP A 140 20.33 -5.77 -11.51
CA ASP A 140 21.47 -5.03 -12.09
C ASP A 140 21.62 -3.68 -11.39
N GLY A 141 21.83 -3.72 -10.08
CA GLY A 141 21.79 -2.50 -9.25
C GLY A 141 20.45 -1.77 -9.44
N ASP A 142 20.49 -0.45 -9.58
CA ASP A 142 19.32 0.37 -9.92
C ASP A 142 19.08 0.55 -11.44
N HIS A 143 19.98 0.05 -12.30
CA HIS A 143 19.90 0.27 -13.75
C HIS A 143 18.70 -0.41 -14.42
N HIS A 144 18.18 -1.46 -13.81
CA HIS A 144 16.98 -2.16 -14.29
C HIS A 144 15.67 -1.50 -13.84
N LEU A 145 15.75 -0.44 -13.01
CA LEU A 145 14.58 0.30 -12.54
C LEU A 145 14.18 1.36 -13.57
N GLN A 146 12.90 1.36 -13.94
CA GLN A 146 12.29 2.33 -14.82
C GLN A 146 11.09 3.00 -14.13
N ASN A 147 10.70 4.18 -14.60
CA ASN A 147 9.49 4.88 -14.15
C ASN A 147 9.36 4.95 -12.62
N VAL A 148 10.44 5.35 -11.94
CA VAL A 148 10.50 5.42 -10.48
C VAL A 148 9.60 6.56 -9.99
N MET A 149 8.67 6.20 -9.11
CA MET A 149 7.80 7.12 -8.38
C MET A 149 8.09 7.00 -6.89
N TYR A 150 8.29 8.14 -6.23
CA TYR A 150 8.60 8.23 -4.81
C TYR A 150 7.33 8.27 -3.96
N GLY A 151 7.45 7.98 -2.66
CA GLY A 151 6.32 7.84 -1.76
C GLY A 151 5.54 9.13 -1.53
N ASP A 152 6.13 10.27 -1.83
CA ASP A 152 5.51 11.60 -1.82
C ASP A 152 4.91 11.99 -3.18
N ASP A 153 5.17 11.24 -4.24
CA ASP A 153 4.54 11.44 -5.54
C ASP A 153 3.05 11.04 -5.45
N GLY A 154 2.18 11.96 -5.88
CA GLY A 154 0.75 11.70 -5.94
C GLY A 154 0.37 10.84 -7.14
N LEU A 155 0.32 9.52 -6.98
CA LEU A 155 0.08 8.56 -8.08
C LEU A 155 -1.27 8.73 -8.80
N PHE A 156 -2.26 9.36 -8.18
CA PHE A 156 -3.61 9.45 -8.76
C PHE A 156 -3.87 10.74 -9.55
N GLY A 157 -2.92 11.66 -9.62
CA GLY A 157 -3.08 12.91 -10.38
C GLY A 157 -4.25 13.81 -9.91
N LEU A 158 -4.81 13.56 -8.72
CA LEU A 158 -5.84 14.39 -8.12
C LEU A 158 -5.19 15.69 -7.61
N GLN A 159 -5.33 16.77 -8.39
CA GLN A 159 -4.89 18.10 -7.98
C GLN A 159 -5.70 18.60 -6.77
N GLU A 160 -5.03 19.37 -5.90
CA GLU A 160 -5.60 20.03 -4.70
C GLU A 160 -6.72 21.03 -5.04
#